data_AF-A0A4R7PCZ1-F1
#
_entry.id   AF-A0A4R7PCZ1-F1
#
_cell.length_a   1.000
_cell.length_b   1.000
_cell.length_c   1.000
_cell.angle_alpha   90.00
_cell.angle_beta   90.00
_cell.angle_gamma   90.00
#
_symmetry.space_group_name_H-M   'P 1'
#
loop_
_entity.id
_entity.type
_entity.pdbx_description
1 polymer ?
#
loop_
_entity_poly.entity_id
_entity_poly.type
_entity_poly.pdbx_seq_one_letter_code
_entity_poly.pdbx_strand_id
1 'polypeptide(L)'
;MRASAGSIVLAAGLLLGGCDNTVNPQPVEASGSTLCVVDYEVCVNPIFDAALNGRTGVATCSSGGCHSQASGSGGAFKIHPGATTGSAEMMANYFSARSFANLDDPPGSRLLQKPTAGRSAAIGGHAGGDIFPGTTDECHAVIQNWIATRVDDANASVCGSCVPVDVSTCGY
;
A
#
# COMPACT_ATOMS: atom_id res chain seq x y z
N MET A 1 -12.55 -67.37 23.61
CA MET A 1 -13.93 -67.07 24.01
C MET A 1 -13.97 -65.71 24.67
N ARG A 2 -14.54 -64.70 24.01
CA ARG A 2 -15.46 -63.68 24.54
C ARG A 2 -15.80 -62.73 23.39
N ALA A 3 -17.10 -62.46 23.27
CA ALA A 3 -17.79 -61.94 22.11
C ALA A 3 -18.38 -60.56 22.39
N SER A 4 -18.70 -59.84 21.29
CA SER A 4 -19.73 -58.78 21.15
C SER A 4 -19.44 -57.46 21.89
N ALA A 5 -19.84 -56.26 21.45
CA ALA A 5 -20.74 -55.74 20.41
C ALA A 5 -20.18 -54.34 20.00
N GLY A 6 -20.32 -53.81 18.79
CA GLY A 6 -21.54 -53.60 18.02
C GLY A 6 -22.23 -52.29 18.45
N SER A 7 -21.93 -51.17 17.78
CA SER A 7 -22.85 -50.01 17.66
C SER A 7 -22.40 -49.06 16.55
N ILE A 8 -23.23 -49.01 15.51
CA ILE A 8 -23.24 -48.04 14.41
C ILE A 8 -24.03 -46.82 14.91
N VAL A 9 -23.50 -45.62 14.73
CA VAL A 9 -24.31 -44.39 14.71
C VAL A 9 -24.04 -43.68 13.39
N LEU A 10 -25.02 -43.81 12.49
CA LEU A 10 -25.19 -43.01 11.29
C LEU A 10 -25.66 -41.62 11.74
N ALA A 11 -24.91 -40.57 11.46
CA ALA A 11 -25.40 -39.20 11.55
C ALA A 11 -25.33 -38.58 10.15
N ALA A 12 -26.48 -38.61 9.47
CA ALA A 12 -26.74 -37.79 8.30
C ALA A 12 -26.93 -36.34 8.76
N GLY A 13 -25.99 -35.47 8.40
CA GLY A 13 -26.06 -34.02 8.64
C GLY A 13 -26.37 -33.29 7.34
N LEU A 14 -27.45 -32.50 7.38
CA LEU A 14 -28.06 -31.74 6.29
C LEU A 14 -27.07 -30.92 5.44
N LEU A 15 -27.31 -30.94 4.13
CA LEU A 15 -26.82 -29.95 3.17
C LEU A 15 -27.45 -28.58 3.49
N LEU A 16 -26.63 -27.64 3.95
CA LEU A 16 -26.93 -26.21 3.88
C LEU A 16 -26.00 -25.59 2.85
N GLY A 17 -26.57 -25.26 1.69
CA GLY A 17 -25.93 -24.37 0.74
C GLY A 17 -25.86 -22.97 1.35
N GLY A 18 -24.69 -22.61 1.86
CA GLY A 18 -24.31 -21.23 2.13
C GLY A 18 -23.35 -20.78 1.03
N CYS A 19 -23.69 -19.72 0.31
CA CYS A 19 -22.68 -18.93 -0.38
C CYS A 19 -21.82 -18.29 0.70
N ASP A 20 -20.71 -18.96 1.00
CA ASP A 20 -19.73 -18.49 1.96
C ASP A 20 -18.99 -17.30 1.31
N ASN A 21 -19.39 -16.08 1.68
CA ASN A 21 -18.68 -14.85 1.35
C ASN A 21 -17.47 -14.66 2.29
N THR A 22 -16.87 -15.75 2.77
CA THR A 22 -15.54 -15.68 3.37
C THR A 22 -14.57 -15.31 2.27
N VAL A 23 -14.27 -14.02 2.19
CA VAL A 23 -12.95 -13.58 1.73
C VAL A 23 -11.98 -14.23 2.70
N ASN A 24 -11.44 -15.38 2.32
CA ASN A 24 -10.26 -15.94 2.94
C ASN A 24 -9.13 -15.05 2.45
N PRO A 25 -8.58 -14.11 3.25
CA PRO A 25 -7.33 -13.48 2.87
C PRO A 25 -6.30 -14.60 2.89
N GLN A 26 -6.07 -15.22 1.73
CA GLN A 26 -4.86 -16.00 1.57
C GLN A 26 -3.73 -15.04 1.93
N PRO A 27 -2.87 -15.40 2.89
CA PRO A 27 -1.66 -14.65 3.10
C PRO A 27 -0.99 -14.61 1.74
N VAL A 28 -0.91 -13.42 1.15
CA VAL A 28 0.11 -13.14 0.15
C VAL A 28 1.40 -13.36 0.91
N GLU A 29 1.94 -14.57 0.82
CA GLU A 29 3.27 -14.87 1.31
C GLU A 29 4.14 -13.73 0.76
N ALA A 30 4.78 -12.96 1.64
CA ALA A 30 5.66 -11.87 1.26
C ALA A 30 6.96 -12.41 0.62
N SER A 31 6.85 -13.48 -0.16
CA SER A 31 7.85 -14.06 -1.03
C SER A 31 7.70 -13.39 -2.38
N GLY A 32 8.53 -12.38 -2.60
CA GLY A 32 8.52 -11.63 -3.84
C GLY A 32 9.68 -10.65 -3.89
N SER A 33 10.21 -10.43 -5.09
CA SER A 33 11.29 -9.47 -5.32
C SER A 33 10.77 -8.11 -5.75
N THR A 34 9.46 -7.96 -5.97
CA THR A 34 8.87 -6.72 -6.47
C THR A 34 7.46 -6.47 -5.92
N LEU A 35 6.85 -5.37 -6.35
CA LEU A 35 5.54 -4.86 -5.91
C LEU A 35 4.57 -4.79 -7.10
N CYS A 36 3.28 -4.95 -6.86
CA CYS A 36 2.25 -4.89 -7.90
C CYS A 36 2.14 -3.52 -8.56
N VAL A 37 2.18 -3.47 -9.89
CA VAL A 37 1.99 -2.23 -10.67
C VAL A 37 0.54 -1.76 -10.59
N VAL A 38 -0.44 -2.62 -10.89
CA VAL A 38 -1.85 -2.19 -10.90
C VAL A 38 -2.31 -1.67 -9.52
N ASP A 39 -1.83 -2.27 -8.42
CA ASP A 39 -2.14 -1.78 -7.08
C ASP A 39 -1.49 -0.41 -6.80
N TYR A 40 -0.28 -0.19 -7.33
CA TYR A 40 0.36 1.11 -7.28
C TYR A 40 -0.45 2.17 -8.04
N GLU A 41 -0.83 1.88 -9.27
CA GLU A 41 -1.55 2.81 -10.15
C GLU A 41 -2.90 3.22 -9.56
N VAL A 42 -3.61 2.25 -8.98
CA VAL A 42 -4.98 2.43 -8.50
C VAL A 42 -5.06 2.96 -7.07
N CYS A 43 -4.13 2.58 -6.20
CA CYS A 43 -4.23 2.92 -4.77
C CYS A 43 -3.12 3.84 -4.26
N VAL A 44 -1.91 3.79 -4.82
CA VAL A 44 -0.75 4.53 -4.28
C VAL A 44 -0.51 5.85 -5.03
N ASN A 45 -0.44 5.84 -6.36
CA ASN A 45 -0.18 7.06 -7.13
C ASN A 45 -1.23 8.17 -6.87
N PRO A 46 -2.53 7.88 -6.72
CA PRO A 46 -3.52 8.91 -6.41
C PRO A 46 -3.22 9.68 -5.11
N ILE A 47 -2.59 9.05 -4.13
CA ILE A 47 -2.18 9.71 -2.88
C ILE A 47 -1.09 10.75 -3.16
N PHE A 48 -0.15 10.47 -4.07
CA PHE A 48 0.92 11.40 -4.40
C PHE A 48 0.45 12.61 -5.21
N ASP A 49 -0.62 12.45 -5.98
CA ASP A 49 -1.25 13.50 -6.77
C ASP A 49 -2.33 14.30 -6.00
N ALA A 50 -2.78 13.79 -4.86
CA ALA A 50 -3.80 14.44 -4.04
C ALA A 50 -3.30 15.72 -3.34
N ALA A 51 -4.23 16.63 -3.09
CA ALA A 51 -4.04 17.71 -2.12
C ALA A 51 -4.38 17.18 -0.73
N LEU A 52 -3.36 16.90 0.08
CA LEU A 52 -3.48 16.35 1.42
C LEU A 52 -3.32 17.45 2.47
N ASN A 53 -4.06 17.36 3.56
CA ASN A 53 -3.88 18.26 4.69
C ASN A 53 -2.64 17.82 5.48
N GLY A 54 -1.52 18.51 5.31
CA GLY A 54 -0.37 18.37 6.19
C GLY A 54 -0.55 19.20 7.46
N ARG A 55 0.25 18.90 8.49
CA ARG A 55 0.19 19.59 9.79
C ARG A 55 0.33 21.11 9.68
N THR A 56 1.05 21.60 8.67
CA THR A 56 1.36 23.01 8.45
C THR A 56 0.61 23.61 7.25
N GLY A 57 -0.31 22.87 6.64
CA GLY A 57 -1.07 23.30 5.48
C GLY A 57 -1.19 22.22 4.41
N VAL A 58 -1.89 22.55 3.32
CA VAL A 58 -2.11 21.62 2.20
C VAL A 58 -0.80 21.36 1.46
N ALA A 59 -0.54 20.08 1.17
CA ALA A 59 0.61 19.62 0.42
C ALA A 59 0.17 18.63 -0.67
N THR A 60 0.87 18.65 -1.80
CA THR A 60 0.76 17.62 -2.84
C THR A 60 2.16 17.13 -3.14
N CYS A 61 2.39 15.81 -3.14
CA CYS A 61 3.72 15.27 -3.30
C CYS A 61 4.28 15.56 -4.70
N SER A 62 3.51 15.24 -5.74
CA SER A 62 3.91 15.35 -7.15
C SER A 62 3.97 16.78 -7.69
N SER A 63 3.33 17.73 -7.01
CA SER A 63 3.26 19.13 -7.41
C SER A 63 3.85 20.06 -6.33
N GLY A 64 3.69 21.39 -6.46
CA GLY A 64 4.20 22.34 -5.46
C GLY A 64 5.73 22.46 -5.35
N GLY A 65 6.49 21.89 -6.29
CA GLY A 65 7.95 22.01 -6.34
C GLY A 65 8.71 21.11 -5.34
N CYS A 66 8.08 20.09 -4.76
CA CYS A 66 8.77 19.16 -3.86
C CYS A 66 9.27 17.93 -4.62
N HIS A 67 8.38 17.06 -5.10
CA HIS A 67 8.76 15.83 -5.83
C HIS A 67 8.44 15.87 -7.32
N SER A 68 8.26 17.06 -7.91
CA SER A 68 8.07 17.16 -9.37
C SER A 68 9.33 16.80 -10.16
N GLN A 69 9.16 16.21 -11.36
CA GLN A 69 10.24 15.80 -12.26
C GLN A 69 11.15 16.94 -12.72
N ALA A 70 10.57 18.13 -12.97
CA ALA A 70 11.30 19.25 -13.58
C ALA A 70 12.26 19.94 -12.60
N SER A 71 11.81 20.12 -11.36
CA SER A 71 12.61 20.66 -10.27
C SER A 71 11.91 20.39 -8.95
N GLY A 72 12.68 20.12 -7.90
CA GLY A 72 12.09 20.12 -6.56
C GLY A 72 13.02 19.71 -5.45
N SER A 73 12.73 20.24 -4.26
CA SER A 73 13.53 20.08 -3.04
C SER A 73 13.45 18.67 -2.42
N GLY A 74 12.54 17.82 -2.91
CA GLY A 74 12.29 16.47 -2.43
C GLY A 74 13.36 15.41 -2.79
N GLY A 75 14.49 15.84 -3.35
CA GLY A 75 15.60 14.94 -3.68
C GLY A 75 15.30 14.02 -4.86
N ALA A 76 15.76 12.77 -4.77
CA ALA A 76 15.67 11.78 -5.86
C ALA A 76 14.30 11.09 -5.99
N PHE A 77 13.40 11.24 -5.01
CA PHE A 77 12.02 10.79 -5.15
C PHE A 77 11.29 11.78 -6.06
N LYS A 78 10.98 11.34 -7.28
CA LYS A 78 10.38 12.19 -8.33
C LYS A 78 9.13 11.54 -8.91
N ILE A 79 8.09 12.34 -9.12
CA ILE A 79 6.75 11.92 -9.54
C ILE A 79 6.26 12.88 -10.63
N HIS A 80 5.80 12.31 -11.74
CA HIS A 80 5.05 12.98 -12.78
C HIS A 80 3.62 13.26 -12.28
N PRO A 81 3.22 14.53 -12.12
CA PRO A 81 1.88 14.86 -11.66
C PRO A 81 0.83 14.46 -12.69
N GLY A 82 -0.27 13.86 -12.24
CA GLY A 82 -1.42 13.53 -13.08
C GLY A 82 -1.12 12.47 -14.15
N ALA A 83 -0.18 11.57 -13.87
CA ALA A 83 0.13 10.46 -14.76
C ALA A 83 -1.11 9.57 -14.94
N THR A 84 -1.39 9.17 -16.18
CA THR A 84 -2.54 8.29 -16.48
C THR A 84 -2.14 6.83 -16.31
N THR A 85 -3.04 5.98 -15.81
CA THR A 85 -2.83 4.52 -15.70
C THR A 85 -2.30 3.93 -17.01
N GLY A 86 -1.27 3.09 -16.93
CA GLY A 86 -0.61 2.47 -18.08
C GLY A 86 0.30 3.39 -18.91
N SER A 87 0.44 4.67 -18.56
CA SER A 87 1.37 5.58 -19.23
C SER A 87 2.84 5.33 -18.84
N ALA A 88 3.75 5.86 -19.66
CA ALA A 88 5.18 5.84 -19.33
C ALA A 88 5.49 6.65 -18.06
N GLU A 89 4.77 7.76 -17.87
CA GLU A 89 4.84 8.61 -16.68
C GLU A 89 4.40 7.85 -15.43
N MET A 90 3.32 7.07 -15.51
CA MET A 90 2.84 6.26 -14.39
C MET A 90 3.84 5.15 -14.04
N MET A 91 4.43 4.51 -15.05
CA MET A 91 5.50 3.53 -14.83
C MET A 91 6.76 4.16 -14.23
N ALA A 92 7.10 5.40 -14.64
CA ALA A 92 8.19 6.14 -14.02
C ALA A 92 7.90 6.45 -12.54
N ASN A 93 6.66 6.83 -12.21
CA ASN A 93 6.23 7.05 -10.83
C ASN A 93 6.34 5.76 -10.00
N TYR A 94 5.93 4.61 -10.55
CA TYR A 94 6.06 3.29 -9.92
C TYR A 94 7.53 2.98 -9.57
N PHE A 95 8.45 3.09 -10.54
CA PHE A 95 9.86 2.79 -10.31
C PHE A 95 10.50 3.75 -9.29
N SER A 96 10.12 5.02 -9.34
CA SER A 96 10.55 6.03 -8.38
C SER A 96 10.10 5.64 -6.97
N ALA A 97 8.80 5.40 -6.76
CA ALA A 97 8.26 4.99 -5.45
C ALA A 97 8.89 3.69 -4.94
N ARG A 98 8.96 2.65 -5.77
CA ARG A 98 9.56 1.36 -5.40
C ARG A 98 11.01 1.50 -4.95
N SER A 99 11.78 2.45 -5.49
CA SER A 99 13.17 2.68 -5.09
C SER A 99 13.34 3.24 -3.67
N PHE A 100 12.25 3.75 -3.06
CA PHE A 100 12.21 4.22 -1.67
C PHE A 100 11.42 3.29 -0.74
N ALA A 101 10.92 2.17 -1.27
CA ALA A 101 10.31 1.09 -0.52
C ALA A 101 11.41 0.18 0.05
N ASN A 102 11.39 -0.02 1.37
CA ASN A 102 12.16 -1.07 2.01
C ASN A 102 11.27 -2.31 2.03
N LEU A 103 11.56 -3.26 1.14
CA LEU A 103 10.75 -4.47 1.03
C LEU A 103 10.87 -5.30 2.31
N ASP A 104 12.07 -5.38 2.91
CA ASP A 104 12.42 -6.20 4.09
C ASP A 104 11.88 -5.66 5.41
N ASP A 105 11.66 -4.35 5.47
CA ASP A 105 10.99 -3.70 6.59
C ASP A 105 10.08 -2.59 6.03
N PRO A 106 8.83 -2.92 5.65
CA PRO A 106 7.91 -1.95 5.05
C PRO A 106 7.74 -0.69 5.89
N PRO A 107 7.50 -0.74 7.22
CA PRO A 107 7.47 0.46 8.08
C PRO A 107 8.78 1.27 8.08
N GLY A 108 9.90 0.62 7.74
CA GLY A 108 11.21 1.21 7.54
C GLY A 108 11.40 1.95 6.20
N SER A 109 10.40 1.96 5.31
CA SER A 109 10.48 2.64 4.03
C SER A 109 10.58 4.16 4.16
N ARG A 110 11.44 4.81 3.35
CA ARG A 110 11.54 6.27 3.35
C ARG A 110 10.24 6.94 2.91
N LEU A 111 9.47 6.27 2.06
CA LEU A 111 8.10 6.68 1.66
C LEU A 111 7.15 6.86 2.84
N LEU A 112 7.31 6.06 3.90
CA LEU A 112 6.46 6.12 5.09
C LEU A 112 7.09 7.00 6.16
N GLN A 113 8.38 6.83 6.45
CA GLN A 113 8.99 7.49 7.60
C GLN A 113 9.13 9.02 7.45
N LYS A 114 9.43 9.52 6.24
CA LYS A 114 9.67 10.95 6.01
C LYS A 114 8.41 11.79 6.22
N PRO A 115 7.25 11.46 5.63
CA PRO A 115 6.03 12.24 5.80
C PRO A 115 5.33 12.04 7.16
N THR A 116 5.76 11.11 8.02
CA THR A 116 5.06 10.83 9.29
C THR A 116 5.59 11.63 10.48
N ALA A 117 4.66 12.11 11.30
CA ALA A 117 4.93 12.89 12.51
C ALA A 117 5.97 12.25 13.45
N GLY A 118 6.88 13.08 13.97
CA GLY A 118 7.86 12.68 14.99
C GLY A 118 8.96 11.71 14.50
N ARG A 119 8.84 11.13 13.30
CA ARG A 119 9.88 10.29 12.69
C ARG A 119 10.88 11.10 11.87
N SER A 120 10.45 12.23 11.34
CA SER A 120 11.26 13.17 10.56
C SER A 120 12.52 13.68 11.31
N ALA A 121 12.50 13.75 12.65
CA ALA A 121 13.69 14.13 13.43
C ALA A 121 14.78 13.05 13.46
N ALA A 122 14.42 11.76 13.49
CA ALA A 122 15.38 10.65 13.63
C ALA A 122 16.12 10.32 12.32
N ILE A 123 15.52 10.65 11.17
CA ILE A 123 16.01 10.21 9.85
C ILE A 123 16.27 11.37 8.88
N GLY A 124 16.34 12.60 9.41
CA GLY A 124 16.39 13.87 8.68
C GLY A 124 14.99 14.35 8.28
N GLY A 125 14.73 15.65 8.41
CA GLY A 125 13.39 16.22 8.22
C GLY A 125 12.77 15.97 6.84
N HIS A 126 11.46 16.21 6.74
CA HIS A 126 10.74 16.31 5.48
C HIS A 126 10.39 17.77 5.25
N ALA A 127 10.86 18.37 4.15
CA ALA A 127 10.72 19.80 3.91
C ALA A 127 9.24 20.23 3.79
N GLY A 128 8.37 19.34 3.32
CA GLY A 128 6.91 19.54 3.30
C GLY A 128 6.23 19.41 4.66
N GLY A 129 6.98 19.16 5.74
CA GLY A 129 6.45 18.92 7.08
C GLY A 129 5.90 17.51 7.28
N ASP A 130 5.20 17.32 8.39
CA ASP A 130 4.48 16.09 8.70
C ASP A 130 3.16 16.08 7.89
N ILE A 131 3.00 15.08 7.03
CA ILE A 131 1.80 14.87 6.20
C ILE A 131 0.88 13.86 6.87
N PHE A 132 1.42 12.76 7.39
CA PHE A 132 0.64 11.72 8.07
C PHE A 132 0.77 11.84 9.60
N PRO A 133 -0.35 11.87 10.35
CA PRO A 133 -0.31 11.94 11.82
C PRO A 133 0.26 10.68 12.47
N GLY A 134 0.24 9.55 11.77
CA GLY A 134 0.76 8.27 12.27
C GLY A 134 0.47 7.12 11.32
N THR A 135 0.72 5.89 11.78
CA THR A 135 0.52 4.67 10.98
C THR A 135 -0.94 4.26 10.82
N THR A 136 -1.86 4.90 11.54
CA THR A 136 -3.31 4.66 11.45
C THR A 136 -4.00 5.55 10.42
N ASP A 137 -3.26 6.45 9.78
CA ASP A 137 -3.76 7.21 8.64
C ASP A 137 -4.03 6.27 7.45
N GLU A 138 -5.17 6.44 6.78
CA GLU A 138 -5.63 5.51 5.74
C GLU A 138 -4.71 5.51 4.52
N CYS A 139 -4.22 6.68 4.10
CA CYS A 139 -3.27 6.80 2.99
C CYS A 139 -1.89 6.22 3.36
N HIS A 140 -1.41 6.47 4.58
CA HIS A 140 -0.20 5.83 5.07
C HIS A 140 -0.34 4.30 5.05
N ALA A 141 -1.47 3.77 5.53
CA ALA A 141 -1.72 2.33 5.57
C ALA A 141 -1.78 1.71 4.16
N VAL A 142 -2.36 2.38 3.17
CA VAL A 142 -2.36 1.92 1.78
C VAL A 142 -0.95 1.80 1.22
N ILE A 143 -0.11 2.82 1.39
CA ILE A 143 1.29 2.77 0.94
C ILE A 143 2.03 1.64 1.64
N GLN A 144 1.84 1.48 2.95
CA GLN A 144 2.47 0.41 3.72
C GLN A 144 2.03 -0.98 3.25
N ASN A 145 0.73 -1.17 3.01
CA ASN A 145 0.18 -2.45 2.56
C ASN A 145 0.66 -2.81 1.17
N TRP A 146 0.78 -1.84 0.27
CA TRP A 146 1.38 -2.05 -1.05
C TRP A 146 2.83 -2.53 -0.92
N ILE A 147 3.64 -1.91 -0.06
CA ILE A 147 5.05 -2.32 0.15
C ILE A 147 5.15 -3.70 0.83
N ALA A 148 4.25 -4.00 1.77
CA ALA A 148 4.21 -5.28 2.47
C ALA A 148 3.72 -6.44 1.58
N THR A 149 2.98 -6.14 0.52
CA THR A 149 2.44 -7.11 -0.44
C THR A 149 3.44 -7.32 -1.57
N ARG A 150 4.39 -8.24 -1.36
CA ARG A 150 5.38 -8.58 -2.38
C ARG A 150 4.86 -9.63 -3.34
N VAL A 151 5.36 -9.56 -4.57
CA VAL A 151 5.08 -10.52 -5.65
C VAL A 151 6.36 -10.86 -6.40
N ASP A 152 6.39 -12.04 -7.03
CA ASP A 152 7.50 -12.46 -7.88
C ASP A 152 7.50 -11.74 -9.24
N ASP A 153 6.30 -11.39 -9.73
CA ASP A 153 6.08 -10.62 -10.96
C ASP A 153 5.16 -9.44 -10.65
N ALA A 154 5.57 -8.24 -11.07
CA ALA A 154 4.85 -6.99 -10.83
C ALA A 154 3.47 -6.93 -11.53
N ASN A 155 3.23 -7.83 -12.49
CA ASN A 155 1.97 -8.00 -13.22
C ASN A 155 1.30 -9.37 -12.91
N ALA A 156 1.67 -10.02 -11.81
CA ALA A 156 1.08 -11.30 -11.43
C ALA A 156 -0.45 -11.20 -11.29
N SER A 157 -1.15 -12.31 -11.52
CA SER A 157 -2.62 -12.38 -11.42
C SER A 157 -3.18 -12.12 -10.01
N VAL A 158 -2.31 -12.14 -8.99
CA VAL A 158 -2.66 -11.81 -7.60
C VAL A 158 -2.70 -10.30 -7.34
N CYS A 159 -2.15 -9.49 -8.25
CA CYS A 159 -2.22 -8.04 -8.18
C CYS A 159 -3.65 -7.53 -8.46
N GLY A 160 -3.94 -6.30 -8.04
CA GLY A 160 -5.26 -5.69 -8.21
C GLY A 160 -6.19 -5.97 -7.03
N SER A 161 -5.61 -6.27 -5.87
CA SER A 161 -6.33 -6.58 -4.63
C SER A 161 -6.41 -5.38 -3.68
N CYS A 162 -5.76 -4.25 -4.01
CA CYS A 162 -5.83 -3.06 -3.18
C CYS A 162 -7.21 -2.39 -3.26
N VAL A 163 -7.58 -1.69 -2.19
CA VAL A 163 -8.81 -0.90 -2.11
C VAL A 163 -8.42 0.58 -2.09
N PRO A 164 -8.87 1.40 -3.06
CA PRO A 164 -8.64 2.84 -3.04
C PRO A 164 -9.21 3.48 -1.78
N VAL A 165 -8.50 4.43 -1.22
CA VAL A 165 -8.96 5.26 -0.10
C VAL A 165 -9.54 6.58 -0.60
N ASP A 166 -10.49 7.13 0.16
CA ASP A 166 -10.91 8.51 -0.03
C ASP A 166 -9.80 9.43 0.47
N VAL A 167 -9.00 9.99 -0.43
CA VAL A 167 -7.85 10.84 -0.06
C VAL A 167 -8.24 12.09 0.75
N SER A 168 -9.52 12.46 0.80
CA SER A 168 -9.99 13.57 1.64
C SER A 168 -10.01 13.25 3.14
N THR A 169 -9.93 11.97 3.52
CA THR A 169 -9.81 11.51 4.92
C THR A 169 -8.37 11.44 5.40
N CYS A 170 -7.41 11.64 4.50
CA CYS A 170 -5.99 11.47 4.78
C CYS A 170 -5.33 12.76 5.29
N GLY A 171 -4.33 12.59 6.16
CA GLY A 171 -3.56 13.66 6.75
C GLY A 171 -4.15 14.19 8.05
N TYR A 172 -4.00 15.50 8.26
CA TYR A 172 -4.38 16.24 9.47
C TYR A 172 -5.74 16.94 9.37
#